data_AF-A0A2T9X6V3-F1
#
_entry.id   AF-A0A2T9X6V3-F1
#
_cell.length_a   1.000
_cell.length_b   1.000
_cell.length_c   1.000
_cell.angle_alpha   90.00
_cell.angle_beta   90.00
_cell.angle_gamma   90.00
#
_symmetry.space_group_name_H-M   'P 1'
#
loop_
_entity.id
_entity.type
_entity.pdbx_description
1 polymer ?
#
loop_
_entity_poly.entity_id
_entity_poly.type
_entity_poly.pdbx_seq_one_letter_code
_entity_poly.pdbx_strand_id
1 'polypeptide(L)' 'MNERKRKGTSVEHYILSSLRDKGFAVVRAPASGSKRKDPIPDIIAMKNGVILLIEVKSRKEK' A
#
# COMPACT_ATOMS: atom_id res chain seq x y z
N MET A 1 16.76 -3.55 -11.98
CA MET A 1 15.54 -2.91 -11.42
C MET A 1 15.95 -1.83 -10.43
N ASN A 2 15.41 -0.61 -10.53
CA ASN A 2 15.84 0.56 -9.74
C ASN A 2 15.69 0.29 -8.22
N GLU A 3 16.73 0.47 -7.42
CA GLU A 3 16.74 0.07 -5.99
C GLU A 3 15.64 0.71 -5.16
N ARG A 4 15.28 1.97 -5.46
CA ARG A 4 14.19 2.69 -4.80
C ARG A 4 12.83 2.01 -5.02
N LYS A 5 12.59 1.49 -6.23
CA LYS A 5 11.36 0.74 -6.54
C LYS A 5 11.30 -0.58 -5.77
N ARG A 6 12.43 -1.28 -5.66
CA ARG A 6 12.52 -2.53 -4.87
C ARG A 6 12.21 -2.29 -3.39
N LYS A 7 12.70 -1.18 -2.81
CA LYS A 7 12.41 -0.81 -1.41
C LYS A 7 10.96 -0.40 -1.17
N GLY A 8 10.35 0.35 -2.11
CA GLY A 8 8.91 0.67 -2.04
C GLY A 8 8.05 -0.59 -2.00
N THR A 9 8.31 -1.54 -2.91
CA THR A 9 7.61 -2.83 -2.94
C THR A 9 7.75 -3.61 -1.63
N SER A 10 8.92 -3.62 -0.98
CA SER A 10 9.09 -4.33 0.30
C SER A 10 8.28 -3.73 1.44
N VAL A 11 8.14 -2.40 1.51
CA VAL A 11 7.34 -1.73 2.55
C VAL A 11 5.85 -2.01 2.35
N GLU A 12 5.38 -1.90 1.10
CA GLU A 12 3.98 -2.20 0.78
C GLU A 12 3.63 -3.67 1.09
N HIS A 13 4.53 -4.61 0.80
CA HIS A 13 4.34 -6.02 1.14
C HIS A 13 4.29 -6.25 2.66
N TYR A 14 5.14 -5.57 3.44
CA TYR A 14 5.12 -5.64 4.90
C TYR A 14 3.77 -5.14 5.48
N ILE A 15 3.26 -4.03 4.96
CA ILE A 15 1.95 -3.49 5.35
C ILE A 15 0.83 -4.46 4.98
N LEU A 16 0.86 -5.04 3.77
CA LEU A 16 -0.10 -6.06 3.33
C LEU A 16 -0.12 -7.25 4.29
N SER A 17 1.04 -7.81 4.63
CA SER A 17 1.14 -8.95 5.54
C SER A 17 0.57 -8.60 6.90
N SER A 18 1.01 -7.47 7.48
CA SER A 18 0.59 -7.03 8.80
C SER A 18 -0.93 -6.81 8.91
N LEU A 19 -1.56 -6.30 7.85
CA LEU A 19 -3.01 -6.13 7.78
C LEU A 19 -3.74 -7.48 7.64
N ARG A 20 -3.21 -8.40 6.83
CA ARG A 20 -3.75 -9.75 6.69
C ARG A 20 -3.67 -10.53 8.00
N ASP A 21 -2.55 -10.45 8.71
CA ASP A 21 -2.35 -11.09 10.02
C ASP A 21 -3.34 -10.56 11.08
N LYS A 22 -3.79 -9.30 10.92
CA LYS A 22 -4.86 -8.69 11.73
C LYS A 22 -6.28 -9.04 11.26
N GLY A 23 -6.42 -9.89 10.24
CA GLY A 23 -7.70 -10.36 9.71
C GLY A 23 -8.41 -9.40 8.76
N PHE A 24 -7.68 -8.47 8.13
CA PHE A 24 -8.25 -7.65 7.06
C PHE A 24 -8.18 -8.39 5.72
N ALA A 25 -9.21 -8.21 4.89
CA ALA A 25 -9.11 -8.46 3.46
C ALA A 25 -8.38 -7.27 2.80
N VAL A 26 -7.26 -7.52 2.11
CA VAL A 26 -6.35 -6.47 1.63
C VAL A 26 -6.06 -6.61 0.14
N VAL A 27 -6.16 -5.50 -0.58
CA VAL A 27 -5.84 -5.38 -2.01
C VAL A 27 -4.88 -4.21 -2.22
N ARG A 28 -3.87 -4.41 -3.09
CA ARG A 28 -3.00 -3.33 -3.58
C ARG A 28 -3.59 -2.77 -4.87
N ALA A 29 -3.65 -1.46 -5.02
CA ALA A 29 -4.04 -0.88 -6.29
C ALA A 29 -3.04 -1.27 -7.40
N PRO A 30 -3.49 -1.46 -8.65
CA PRO A 30 -2.59 -1.67 -9.78
C PRO A 30 -1.61 -0.50 -9.90
N ALA A 31 -0.43 -0.74 -10.51
CA ALA A 31 0.76 0.12 -10.49
C ALA A 31 0.49 1.63 -10.31
N SER A 32 0.93 2.19 -9.17
CA SER A 32 0.92 3.64 -8.92
C SER A 32 1.92 4.35 -9.83
N GLY A 33 1.39 5.30 -10.60
CA GLY A 33 2.16 6.06 -11.57
C GLY A 33 1.63 7.48 -11.66
N SER A 34 2.54 8.43 -11.87
CA SER A 34 2.30 9.87 -12.00
C SER A 34 1.41 10.29 -13.18
N LYS A 35 0.85 9.33 -13.92
CA LYS A 35 -0.08 9.56 -15.04
C LYS A 35 -1.55 9.33 -14.69
N ARG A 36 -1.87 9.02 -13.43
CA ARG A 36 -3.25 8.79 -13.01
C ARG A 36 -3.98 10.11 -12.76
N LYS A 37 -5.19 10.21 -13.30
CA LYS A 37 -6.11 11.34 -13.09
C LYS A 37 -6.99 11.14 -11.84
N ASP A 38 -7.18 9.88 -11.43
CA ASP A 38 -8.05 9.53 -10.31
C ASP A 38 -7.26 9.32 -9.01
N PRO A 39 -7.78 9.78 -7.86
CA PRO A 39 -7.15 9.60 -6.55
C PRO A 39 -7.37 8.16 -6.05
N ILE A 40 -6.59 7.23 -6.59
CA ILE A 40 -6.61 5.81 -6.20
C ILE A 40 -5.59 5.59 -5.08
N PRO A 41 -6.00 5.03 -3.91
CA PRO A 41 -5.07 4.74 -2.81
C PRO A 41 -4.09 3.62 -3.20
N ASP A 42 -2.95 3.53 -2.52
CA ASP A 42 -2.00 2.44 -2.73
C ASP A 42 -2.54 1.09 -2.22
N ILE A 43 -3.20 1.09 -1.07
CA ILE A 43 -3.75 -0.11 -0.41
C ILE A 43 -5.19 0.15 0.03
N ILE A 44 -6.04 -0.88 -0.17
CA ILE A 44 -7.39 -0.95 0.36
C ILE A 44 -7.45 -2.12 1.34
N ALA A 45 -7.95 -1.89 2.56
CA ALA A 45 -8.13 -2.93 3.57
C ALA A 45 -9.54 -2.89 4.18
N MET A 46 -10.17 -4.05 4.36
CA MET A 46 -11.56 -4.15 4.80
C MET A 46 -11.71 -5.18 5.91
N LYS A 47 -12.45 -4.84 6.97
CA LYS A 47 -12.80 -5.76 8.07
C LYS A 47 -14.02 -5.25 8.83
N ASN A 48 -15.00 -6.12 9.07
CA ASN A 48 -16.16 -5.85 9.95
C ASN A 48 -16.88 -4.51 9.67
N GLY A 49 -17.15 -4.21 8.40
CA GLY A 49 -17.80 -2.96 7.99
C GLY A 49 -16.90 -1.71 7.98
N VAL A 50 -15.63 -1.84 8.35
CA VAL A 50 -14.62 -0.76 8.24
C VAL A 50 -13.82 -0.94 6.95
N ILE A 51 -13.69 0.16 6.19
CA ILE A 51 -12.87 0.25 4.98
C ILE A 51 -11.76 1.28 5.22
N LEU A 52 -10.52 0.88 5.02
CA LEU A 52 -9.33 1.73 5.11
C LEU A 52 -8.78 1.97 3.71
N LEU A 53 -8.60 3.24 3.35
CA LEU A 53 -7.93 3.67 2.13
C LEU A 53 -6.57 4.27 2.52
N ILE A 54 -5.48 3.64 2.09
CA ILE A 54 -4.14 3.90 2.64
C ILE A 54 -3.21 4.35 1.51
N GLU A 55 -2.60 5.52 1.69
CA GLU A 55 -1.48 6.01 0.88
C GLU A 55 -0.17 5.66 1.60
N VAL A 56 0.75 4.98 0.91
CA VAL A 56 1.99 4.50 1.51
C VAL A 56 3.13 5.45 1.15
N LYS A 57 3.72 6.08 2.16
CA LYS A 57 4.94 6.88 2.01
C LYS A 57 6.03 6.35 2.93
N SER A 58 7.21 6.11 2.36
CA SER A 58 8.42 5.75 3.12
C SER A 58 9.43 6.88 3.02
N ARG A 59 9.88 7.40 4.16
CA ARG A 59 10.96 8.39 4.26
C ARG A 59 12.00 7.87 5.24
N LYS A 60 13.29 8.11 4.96
CA LYS A 60 14.32 7.97 6.00
C LYS A 60 14.25 9.20 6.89
N GLU A 61 14.17 9.00 8.21
CA GLU A 61 14.43 10.07 9.15
C GLU A 61 15.88 10.55 8.98
N LYS A 62 16.08 11.86 9.14
CA LYS A 62 17.39 12.51 9.01
C LYS A 62 18.15 12.38 10.32
#